data_AF-A0A662RHQ1-F1
#
_entry.id   AF-A0A662RHQ1-F1
#
_cell.length_a   1.000
_cell.length_b   1.000
_cell.length_c   1.000
_cell.angle_alpha   90.00
_cell.angle_beta   90.00
_cell.angle_gamma   90.00
#
_symmetry.space_group_name_H-M   'P 1'
#
loop_
_entity.id
_entity.type
_entity.pdbx_description
1 polymer ?
#
loop_
_entity_poly.entity_id
_entity_poly.type
_entity_poly.pdbx_seq_one_letter_code
_entity_poly.pdbx_strand_id
1 'polypeptide(L)'
;MHDLERNRWIGGFISWVVIAGILHLVAKVLGGKGAFTEMLVLMGFATLPNIFQAPIGLIAILSGGLAGAFIALCLGSVLGIWVLILDVLAIREAHKFSTGRAIATLVLPFVVLIVLVFIILVISIFLIVHKV
;
A
#
# COMPACT_ATOMS: atom_id res chain seq x y z
N MET A 1 8.54 3.82 -26.27
CA MET A 1 7.67 2.84 -25.55
C MET A 1 8.48 1.93 -24.63
N HIS A 2 9.54 1.27 -25.11
CA HIS A 2 10.37 0.35 -24.32
C HIS A 2 11.01 0.97 -23.04
N ASP A 3 11.45 2.23 -23.08
CA ASP A 3 12.05 2.90 -21.91
C ASP A 3 11.04 3.24 -20.82
N LEU A 4 9.77 3.48 -21.18
CA LEU A 4 8.70 3.77 -20.23
C LEU A 4 8.34 2.51 -19.42
N GLU A 5 8.21 1.38 -20.11
CA GLU A 5 7.96 0.07 -19.49
C GLU A 5 9.07 -0.29 -18.50
N ARG A 6 10.34 -0.15 -18.91
CA ARG A 6 11.51 -0.39 -18.07
C ARG A 6 11.48 0.43 -16.78
N ASN A 7 11.18 1.73 -16.88
CA ASN A 7 11.11 2.62 -15.73
C ASN A 7 9.96 2.25 -14.78
N ARG A 8 8.85 1.71 -15.29
CA ARG A 8 7.73 1.23 -14.46
C ARG A 8 8.12 0.01 -13.62
N TRP A 9 8.81 -0.96 -14.21
CA TRP A 9 9.27 -2.15 -13.49
C TRP A 9 10.29 -1.80 -12.39
N ILE A 10 11.25 -0.94 -12.73
CA ILE A 10 12.24 -0.43 -11.76
C ILE A 10 11.54 0.31 -10.63
N GLY A 11 10.61 1.22 -10.96
CA GLY A 11 9.82 1.96 -9.99
C GLY A 11 9.00 1.05 -9.07
N GLY A 12 8.38 0.00 -9.61
CA GLY A 12 7.63 -0.99 -8.83
C GLY A 12 8.52 -1.76 -7.85
N PHE A 13 9.69 -2.21 -8.31
CA PHE A 13 10.63 -2.94 -7.46
C PHE A 13 11.17 -2.07 -6.32
N ILE A 14 11.53 -0.82 -6.62
CA ILE A 14 11.97 0.16 -5.61
C ILE A 14 10.84 0.45 -4.62
N SER A 15 9.62 0.70 -5.11
CA SER A 15 8.47 1.02 -4.26
C SER A 15 8.16 -0.11 -3.28
N TRP A 16 8.23 -1.36 -3.73
CA TRP A 16 8.04 -2.53 -2.88
C TRP A 16 9.07 -2.59 -1.73
N VAL A 17 10.36 -2.42 -2.04
CA VAL A 17 11.43 -2.42 -1.03
C VAL A 17 11.26 -1.26 -0.04
N VAL A 18 10.92 -0.07 -0.54
CA VAL A 18 10.71 1.12 0.29
C VAL A 18 9.50 0.94 1.22
N ILE A 19 8.37 0.46 0.70
CA ILE A 19 7.16 0.21 1.48
C ILE A 19 7.42 -0.86 2.55
N ALA A 20 8.06 -1.97 2.18
CA ALA A 20 8.45 -3.00 3.13
C ALA A 20 9.40 -2.44 4.21
N GLY A 21 10.32 -1.55 3.83
CA GLY A 21 11.24 -0.89 4.76
C GLY A 21 10.51 0.00 5.76
N ILE A 22 9.60 0.85 5.29
CA ILE A 22 8.78 1.72 6.15
C ILE A 22 7.95 0.87 7.12
N LEU A 23 7.24 -0.14 6.63
CA LEU A 23 6.41 -0.99 7.47
C LEU A 23 7.25 -1.82 8.44
N HIS A 24 8.44 -2.28 8.03
CA HIS A 24 9.39 -2.94 8.93
C HIS A 24 9.83 -2.02 10.06
N LEU A 25 10.19 -0.76 9.77
CA LEU A 25 10.57 0.22 10.79
C LEU A 25 9.42 0.49 11.77
N VAL A 26 8.21 0.69 11.26
CA VAL A 26 7.01 0.85 12.12
C VAL A 26 6.79 -0.40 12.97
N ALA A 27 6.94 -1.59 12.40
CA ALA A 27 6.83 -2.83 13.15
C ALA A 27 7.91 -2.91 14.24
N LYS A 28 9.16 -2.51 13.97
CA LYS A 28 10.23 -2.46 14.98
C LYS A 28 9.88 -1.52 16.13
N VAL A 29 9.35 -0.32 15.84
CA VAL A 29 8.86 0.64 16.85
C VAL A 29 7.73 0.02 17.68
N LEU A 30 6.83 -0.71 17.02
CA LEU A 30 5.76 -1.46 17.68
C LEU A 30 6.25 -2.77 18.33
N GLY A 31 7.55 -3.01 18.50
CA GLY A 31 8.09 -4.19 19.21
C GLY A 31 8.14 -5.50 18.39
N GLY A 32 8.17 -5.40 17.06
CA GLY A 32 8.23 -6.52 16.13
C GLY A 32 9.58 -7.24 16.16
N LYS A 33 9.52 -8.58 16.04
CA LYS A 33 10.70 -9.45 16.18
C LYS A 33 11.25 -9.99 14.85
N GLY A 34 10.47 -9.87 13.78
CA GLY A 34 10.82 -10.35 12.44
C GLY A 34 12.03 -9.67 11.82
N ALA A 35 12.66 -10.36 10.87
CA ALA A 35 13.70 -9.82 10.02
C ALA A 35 13.12 -9.01 8.85
N PHE A 36 13.90 -8.08 8.31
CA PHE A 36 13.48 -7.31 7.13
C PHE A 36 13.21 -8.20 5.91
N THR A 37 14.02 -9.24 5.73
CA THR A 37 13.87 -10.20 4.61
C THR A 37 12.57 -10.99 4.69
N GLU A 38 12.14 -11.41 5.89
CA GLU A 38 10.87 -12.09 6.11
C GLU A 38 9.69 -11.17 5.72
N MET A 39 9.74 -9.91 6.17
CA MET A 39 8.75 -8.89 5.83
C MET A 39 8.70 -8.63 4.32
N LEU A 40 9.86 -8.43 3.69
CA LEU A 40 9.98 -8.19 2.26
C LEU A 40 9.34 -9.34 1.45
N VAL A 41 9.74 -10.58 1.74
CA VAL A 41 9.24 -11.78 1.04
C VAL A 41 7.73 -11.93 1.21
N LEU A 42 7.22 -11.84 2.45
CA LEU A 42 5.80 -12.04 2.73
C LEU A 42 4.94 -10.93 2.10
N MET A 43 5.40 -9.68 2.09
CA MET A 43 4.73 -8.61 1.34
C MET A 43 4.73 -8.88 -0.17
N GLY A 44 5.83 -9.41 -0.72
CA GLY A 44 5.86 -9.82 -2.13
C GLY A 44 4.77 -10.86 -2.44
N PHE A 45 4.62 -11.88 -1.59
CA PHE A 45 3.56 -12.87 -1.72
C PHE A 45 2.15 -12.27 -1.58
N ALA A 46 1.96 -11.26 -0.71
CA ALA A 46 0.69 -10.58 -0.56
C ALA A 46 0.21 -9.88 -1.84
N THR A 47 1.13 -9.55 -2.76
CA THR A 47 0.78 -8.93 -4.05
C THR A 47 0.30 -9.92 -5.11
N LEU A 48 0.44 -11.23 -4.92
CA LEU A 48 0.10 -12.25 -5.92
C LEU A 48 -1.33 -12.15 -6.47
N PRO A 49 -2.39 -11.85 -5.67
CA PRO A 49 -3.74 -11.70 -6.21
C PRO A 49 -3.86 -10.62 -7.29
N ASN A 50 -2.94 -9.65 -7.36
CA ASN A 50 -2.96 -8.62 -8.41
C ASN A 50 -2.73 -9.17 -9.82
N ILE A 51 -2.30 -10.43 -9.98
CA ILE A 51 -2.25 -11.08 -11.30
C ILE A 51 -3.62 -11.11 -11.98
N PHE A 52 -4.71 -11.13 -11.19
CA PHE A 52 -6.09 -11.12 -11.69
C PHE A 52 -6.55 -9.73 -12.16
N GLN A 53 -5.79 -8.67 -11.94
CA GLN A 53 -6.11 -7.34 -12.47
C GLN A 53 -6.15 -7.33 -14.00
N ALA A 54 -5.26 -8.09 -14.67
CA ALA A 54 -5.22 -8.18 -16.12
C ALA A 54 -6.52 -8.78 -16.72
N PRO A 55 -6.99 -9.98 -16.31
CA PRO A 55 -8.24 -10.51 -16.82
C PRO A 55 -9.47 -9.66 -16.41
N ILE A 56 -9.48 -9.05 -15.23
CA ILE A 56 -10.57 -8.12 -14.84
C ILE A 56 -10.61 -6.91 -15.78
N GLY A 57 -9.45 -6.32 -16.09
CA GLY A 57 -9.34 -5.21 -17.02
C GLY A 57 -9.85 -5.58 -18.41
N LEU A 58 -9.51 -6.78 -18.90
CA LEU A 58 -10.01 -7.28 -20.18
C LEU A 58 -11.55 -7.40 -20.19
N ILE A 59 -12.14 -8.03 -19.17
CA ILE A 59 -13.60 -8.18 -19.07
C ILE A 59 -14.28 -6.81 -18.99
N ALA A 60 -13.72 -5.87 -18.23
CA ALA A 60 -14.25 -4.51 -18.12
C ALA A 60 -14.25 -3.78 -19.47
N ILE A 61 -13.15 -3.87 -20.23
CA ILE A 61 -13.05 -3.27 -21.57
C ILE A 61 -14.07 -3.88 -22.54
N LEU A 62 -14.19 -5.22 -22.55
CA LEU A 62 -15.13 -5.92 -23.42
C LEU A 62 -16.60 -5.62 -23.09
N SER A 63 -16.91 -5.35 -21.83
CA SER A 63 -18.28 -5.04 -21.39
C SER A 63 -18.71 -3.61 -21.78
N GLY A 64 -17.74 -2.69 -21.85
CA GLY A 64 -17.97 -1.30 -22.26
C GLY A 64 -18.82 -0.45 -21.30
N GLY A 65 -18.71 0.87 -21.44
CA GLY A 65 -19.55 1.85 -20.75
C GLY A 65 -19.62 1.67 -19.22
N LEU A 66 -20.81 1.89 -18.65
CA LEU A 66 -21.06 1.77 -17.22
C LEU A 66 -20.94 0.33 -16.70
N ALA A 67 -21.28 -0.67 -17.53
CA ALA A 67 -21.20 -2.07 -17.15
C ALA A 67 -19.75 -2.50 -16.89
N GLY A 68 -18.84 -2.13 -17.80
CA GLY A 68 -17.40 -2.37 -17.62
C GLY A 68 -16.84 -1.69 -16.38
N ALA A 69 -17.20 -0.42 -16.15
CA ALA A 69 -16.77 0.32 -14.96
C ALA A 69 -17.27 -0.33 -13.66
N PHE A 70 -18.52 -0.80 -13.64
CA PHE A 70 -19.10 -1.48 -12.48
C PHE A 70 -18.40 -2.82 -12.20
N ILE A 71 -18.10 -3.61 -13.23
CA ILE A 71 -17.34 -4.86 -13.09
C ILE A 71 -15.95 -4.60 -12.52
N ALA A 72 -15.22 -3.62 -13.07
CA ALA A 72 -13.89 -3.26 -12.59
C ALA A 72 -13.92 -2.82 -11.13
N LEU A 73 -14.93 -2.03 -10.73
CA LEU A 73 -15.11 -1.59 -9.35
C LEU A 73 -15.36 -2.77 -8.41
N CYS A 74 -16.33 -3.64 -8.72
CA CYS A 74 -16.70 -4.75 -7.85
C CYS A 74 -15.57 -5.77 -7.71
N LEU A 75 -15.04 -6.28 -8.83
CA LEU A 75 -13.99 -7.30 -8.79
C LEU A 75 -12.66 -6.72 -8.30
N GLY A 76 -12.35 -5.48 -8.69
CA GLY A 76 -11.17 -4.77 -8.19
C GLY A 76 -11.22 -4.55 -6.69
N SER A 77 -12.40 -4.24 -6.12
CA SER A 77 -12.57 -4.10 -4.67
C SER A 77 -12.40 -5.42 -3.93
N VAL A 78 -12.94 -6.52 -4.47
CA VAL A 78 -12.75 -7.87 -3.88
C VAL A 78 -11.27 -8.24 -3.86
N LEU A 79 -10.55 -8.02 -4.96
CA LEU A 79 -9.11 -8.23 -5.00
C LEU A 79 -8.37 -7.32 -4.02
N GLY A 80 -8.74 -6.03 -3.95
CA GLY A 80 -8.13 -5.09 -3.03
C GLY A 80 -8.28 -5.51 -1.56
N ILE A 81 -9.48 -5.95 -1.17
CA ILE A 81 -9.74 -6.50 0.17
C ILE A 81 -8.89 -7.74 0.42
N TRP A 82 -8.76 -8.63 -0.56
CA TRP A 82 -7.92 -9.81 -0.43
C TRP A 82 -6.44 -9.44 -0.22
N VAL A 83 -5.90 -8.53 -1.02
CA VAL A 83 -4.51 -8.04 -0.86
C VAL A 83 -4.33 -7.39 0.52
N LEU A 84 -5.26 -6.55 0.97
CA LEU A 84 -5.19 -5.93 2.29
C LEU A 84 -5.19 -6.96 3.43
N ILE A 85 -5.99 -8.03 3.32
CA ILE A 85 -5.97 -9.13 4.30
C ILE A 85 -4.60 -9.82 4.28
N LEU A 86 -4.04 -10.10 3.10
CA LEU A 86 -2.73 -10.71 2.98
C LEU A 86 -1.61 -9.82 3.49
N ASP A 87 -1.68 -8.49 3.31
CA ASP A 87 -0.72 -7.55 3.88
C ASP A 87 -0.74 -7.59 5.41
N VAL A 88 -1.93 -7.61 6.01
CA VAL A 88 -2.09 -7.76 7.47
C VAL A 88 -1.51 -9.10 7.94
N LEU A 89 -1.78 -10.20 7.23
CA LEU A 89 -1.23 -11.51 7.56
C LEU A 89 0.29 -11.55 7.39
N ALA A 90 0.83 -10.95 6.32
CA ALA A 90 2.26 -10.86 6.06
C ALA A 90 2.99 -10.15 7.22
N ILE A 91 2.48 -8.98 7.64
CA ILE A 91 3.03 -8.24 8.79
C ILE A 91 2.92 -9.08 10.07
N ARG A 92 1.75 -9.68 10.28
CA ARG A 92 1.45 -10.47 11.48
C ARG A 92 2.44 -11.62 11.64
N GLU A 93 2.64 -12.40 10.59
CA GLU A 93 3.52 -13.56 10.60
C GLU A 93 4.99 -13.16 10.60
N ALA A 94 5.39 -12.18 9.78
CA ALA A 94 6.77 -11.66 9.78
C ALA A 94 7.18 -11.22 11.19
N HIS A 95 6.35 -10.43 11.87
CA HIS A 95 6.73 -9.79 13.12
C HIS A 95 6.23 -10.48 14.39
N LYS A 96 5.52 -11.61 14.26
CA LYS A 96 4.89 -12.36 15.37
C LYS A 96 3.92 -11.48 16.18
N PHE A 97 3.13 -10.71 15.46
CA PHE A 97 2.17 -9.77 16.02
C PHE A 97 0.79 -10.39 16.23
N SER A 98 -0.02 -9.73 17.07
CA SER A 98 -1.47 -9.89 17.03
C SER A 98 -2.03 -9.15 15.81
N THR A 99 -3.24 -9.51 15.38
CA THR A 99 -3.91 -8.85 14.25
C THR A 99 -4.01 -7.34 14.43
N GLY A 100 -4.33 -6.85 15.64
CA GLY A 100 -4.41 -5.42 15.93
C GLY A 100 -3.07 -4.67 15.76
N ARG A 101 -1.94 -5.27 16.15
CA ARG A 101 -0.61 -4.68 15.95
C ARG A 101 -0.19 -4.71 14.49
N ALA A 102 -0.57 -5.74 13.74
CA ALA A 102 -0.34 -5.80 12.30
C ALA A 102 -1.13 -4.70 11.56
N ILE A 103 -2.41 -4.53 11.89
CA ILE A 103 -3.24 -3.43 11.36
C ILE A 103 -2.63 -2.07 11.74
N ALA A 104 -2.23 -1.87 13.00
CA ALA A 104 -1.59 -0.63 13.42
C ALA A 104 -0.31 -0.35 12.62
N THR A 105 0.51 -1.37 12.35
CA THR A 105 1.72 -1.24 11.52
C THR A 105 1.38 -0.76 10.11
N LEU A 106 0.32 -1.30 9.50
CA LEU A 106 -0.13 -0.93 8.17
C LEU A 106 -0.68 0.52 8.12
N VAL A 107 -1.42 0.94 9.16
CA VAL A 107 -2.15 2.21 9.18
C VAL A 107 -1.29 3.39 9.66
N LEU A 108 -0.36 3.16 10.58
CA LEU A 108 0.44 4.23 11.19
C LEU A 108 1.20 5.14 10.22
N PRO A 109 1.85 4.64 9.14
CA PRO A 109 2.50 5.51 8.15
C PRO A 109 1.55 6.57 7.58
N PHE A 110 0.30 6.20 7.30
CA PHE A 110 -0.71 7.11 6.77
C PHE A 110 -1.15 8.12 7.83
N VAL A 111 -1.34 7.68 9.08
CA VAL A 111 -1.69 8.59 10.19
C VAL A 111 -0.59 9.62 10.40
N VAL A 112 0.68 9.21 10.39
CA VAL A 112 1.83 10.12 10.50
C VAL A 112 1.85 11.11 9.35
N LEU A 113 1.64 10.65 8.11
CA LEU A 113 1.60 11.54 6.94
C LEU A 113 0.47 12.57 7.04
N ILE A 114 -0.74 12.15 7.43
CA ILE A 114 -1.90 13.03 7.62
C ILE A 114 -1.59 14.11 8.68
N VAL A 115 -1.01 13.72 9.81
CA VAL A 115 -0.64 14.66 10.88
C VAL A 115 0.43 15.65 10.40
N LEU A 116 1.45 15.19 9.68
CA LEU A 116 2.50 16.06 9.14
C LEU A 116 1.94 17.07 8.13
N VAL A 117 1.10 16.62 7.21
CA VAL A 117 0.42 17.50 6.23
C VAL A 117 -0.43 18.54 6.96
N PHE A 118 -1.20 18.13 7.97
CA PHE A 118 -2.01 19.04 8.78
C PHE A 118 -1.16 20.11 9.47
N ILE A 119 -0.04 19.73 10.10
CA ILE A 119 0.88 20.68 10.75
C ILE A 119 1.46 21.67 9.73
N ILE A 120 1.91 21.19 8.56
CA ILE A 120 2.45 22.05 7.49
C ILE A 120 1.39 23.05 7.02
N LEU A 121 0.13 22.63 6.85
CA LEU A 121 -0.96 23.51 6.46
C LEU A 121 -1.22 24.59 7.51
N VAL A 122 -1.29 24.24 8.79
CA VAL A 122 -1.49 25.20 9.89
C VAL A 122 -0.36 26.23 9.93
N ILE A 123 0.90 25.78 9.83
CA ILE A 123 2.07 26.68 9.79
C ILE A 123 2.00 27.59 8.56
N SER A 124 1.68 27.03 7.39
CA SER A 124 1.60 27.80 6.13
C SER A 124 0.54 28.89 6.22
N ILE A 125 -0.65 28.57 6.77
CA ILE A 125 -1.73 29.54 6.99
C ILE A 125 -1.29 30.64 7.95
N PHE A 126 -0.70 30.26 9.10
CA PHE A 126 -0.19 31.21 10.08
C PHE A 126 0.83 32.18 9.45
N LEU A 127 1.77 31.67 8.67
CA LEU A 127 2.79 32.47 7.99
C LEU A 127 2.19 33.41 6.94
N ILE A 128 1.14 32.99 6.23
CA ILE A 128 0.46 33.85 5.24
C ILE A 128 -0.30 34.99 5.94
N VAL A 129 -1.05 34.67 7.01
CA VAL A 129 -1.85 35.65 7.74
C VAL A 129 -0.99 36.71 8.44
N HIS A 130 0.18 36.35 8.96
CA HIS A 130 1.06 37.27 9.68
C HIS A 130 2.13 37.95 8.81
N LYS A 131 2.25 37.60 7.52
CA LYS A 131 3.13 38.28 6.55
C LYS A 131 2.40 39.31 5.68
N VAL A 132 1.09 39.46 5.84
CA VAL A 132 0.23 40.51 5.25
C VAL A 132 -0.06 41.55 6.32
#